data_AF-A0A197SU98-F1
#
_entry.id   AF-A0A197SU98-F1
#
_cell.length_a   1.000
_cell.length_b   1.000
_cell.length_c   1.000
_cell.angle_alpha   90.00
_cell.angle_beta   90.00
_cell.angle_gamma   90.00
#
_symmetry.space_group_name_H-M   'P 1'
#
loop_
_entity.id
_entity.type
_entity.pdbx_description
1 polymer ?
#
loop_
_entity_poly.entity_id
_entity_poly.type
_entity_poly.pdbx_seq_one_letter_code
_entity_poly.pdbx_strand_id
1 'polypeptide(L)'
;MLAALGSGDRDGPDADADTAAAYAELRARSGAPSPLDPRVAHALHLCVQPDPDTPLTSVATEVGLSAPRLRALVGQSVGIPLARLRQWGRLRTAITDLPRATAAMAAAGAGFADQAHLSRTARTLIGRTPASLRHM
;
A
#
# COMPACT_ATOMS: atom_id res chain seq x y z
N MET A 1 0.20 34.47 18.32
CA MET A 1 0.10 33.31 19.21
C MET A 1 -1.29 32.71 19.03
N LEU A 2 -1.49 31.99 17.93
CA LEU A 2 -2.79 31.47 17.46
C LEU A 2 -2.98 30.04 17.95
N ALA A 3 -3.99 29.84 18.79
CA ALA A 3 -4.54 28.54 19.17
C ALA A 3 -5.86 28.30 18.44
N ALA A 4 -6.27 27.03 18.40
CA ALA A 4 -7.54 26.49 17.90
C ALA A 4 -7.58 26.10 16.41
N LEU A 5 -6.83 25.06 16.05
CA LEU A 5 -7.31 24.10 15.05
C LEU A 5 -8.25 23.13 15.76
N GLY A 6 -9.55 23.37 15.59
CA GLY A 6 -10.60 22.42 15.94
C GLY A 6 -10.49 21.21 15.02
N SER A 7 -9.98 20.12 15.56
CA SER A 7 -10.04 18.79 14.97
C SER A 7 -11.47 18.25 15.14
N GLY A 8 -12.37 18.71 14.27
CA GLY A 8 -13.72 18.18 14.13
C GLY A 8 -13.78 17.33 12.88
N ASP A 9 -13.86 16.01 13.09
CA ASP A 9 -14.63 15.04 12.32
C ASP A 9 -15.02 15.45 10.88
N ARG A 10 -14.33 14.88 9.89
CA ARG A 10 -14.69 14.98 8.46
C ARG A 10 -14.53 13.63 7.77
N ASP A 11 -15.15 12.58 8.31
CA ASP A 11 -15.45 11.39 7.52
C ASP A 11 -16.85 11.56 6.93
N GLY A 12 -16.90 12.25 5.79
CA GLY A 12 -18.07 12.38 4.92
C GLY A 12 -17.67 12.20 3.45
N PRO A 13 -18.63 12.04 2.52
CA PRO A 13 -18.41 11.76 1.08
C PRO A 13 -17.57 12.81 0.31
N ASP A 14 -17.06 13.84 0.99
CA ASP A 14 -16.14 14.86 0.50
C ASP A 14 -14.65 14.43 0.53
N ALA A 15 -14.30 13.34 1.24
CA ALA A 15 -12.92 12.86 1.32
C ALA A 15 -12.33 12.46 -0.05
N ASP A 16 -13.17 11.94 -0.96
CA ASP A 16 -12.77 11.60 -2.33
C ASP A 16 -12.54 12.85 -3.19
N ALA A 17 -13.34 13.91 -2.98
CA ALA A 17 -13.18 15.19 -3.67
C ALA A 17 -11.92 15.94 -3.20
N ASP A 18 -11.66 15.95 -1.89
CA ASP A 18 -10.46 16.53 -1.30
C ASP A 18 -9.19 15.78 -1.75
N THR A 19 -9.25 14.45 -1.86
CA THR A 19 -8.13 13.64 -2.37
C THR A 19 -7.89 13.90 -3.86
N ALA A 20 -8.95 13.99 -4.67
CA ALA A 20 -8.84 14.31 -6.08
C ALA A 20 -8.27 15.72 -6.31
N ALA A 21 -8.70 16.70 -5.50
CA ALA A 21 -8.18 18.07 -5.53
C ALA A 21 -6.70 18.13 -5.12
N ALA A 22 -6.33 17.46 -4.02
CA ALA A 22 -4.94 17.36 -3.58
C ALA A 22 -4.04 16.67 -4.63
N TYR A 23 -4.54 15.62 -5.29
CA TYR A 23 -3.84 14.95 -6.38
C TYR A 23 -3.66 15.87 -7.59
N ALA A 24 -4.70 16.62 -7.98
CA ALA A 24 -4.61 17.59 -9.06
C ALA A 24 -3.61 18.71 -8.77
N GLU A 25 -3.59 19.24 -7.54
CA GLU A 25 -2.64 20.26 -7.10
C GLU A 25 -1.20 19.75 -7.13
N LEU A 26 -0.98 18.52 -6.61
CA LEU A 26 0.33 17.88 -6.68
C LEU A 26 0.79 17.71 -8.12
N ARG A 27 -0.08 17.23 -9.01
CA ARG A 27 0.21 17.05 -10.43
C ARG A 27 0.52 18.37 -11.13
N ALA A 28 -0.21 19.44 -10.81
CA ALA A 28 0.04 20.77 -11.37
C ALA A 28 1.43 21.31 -10.98
N ARG A 29 1.89 21.02 -9.75
CA ARG A 29 3.20 21.44 -9.24
C ARG A 29 4.36 20.57 -9.70
N SER A 30 4.15 19.26 -9.79
CA SER A 30 5.19 18.29 -10.15
C SER A 30 5.33 18.06 -11.66
N GLY A 31 4.39 18.57 -12.46
CA GLY A 31 4.32 18.32 -13.90
C GLY A 31 3.66 16.98 -14.23
N ALA A 32 3.50 16.71 -15.53
CA ALA A 32 2.99 15.42 -15.97
C ALA A 32 4.02 14.31 -15.68
N PRO A 33 3.63 13.20 -15.03
CA PRO A 33 4.54 12.09 -14.80
C PRO A 33 4.96 11.49 -16.14
N SER A 34 6.25 11.16 -16.27
CA SER A 34 6.71 10.34 -17.38
C SER A 34 6.00 8.98 -17.33
N PRO A 35 5.51 8.46 -18.47
CA PRO A 35 4.86 7.16 -18.49
C PRO A 35 5.82 6.08 -18.02
N LEU A 36 5.36 5.24 -17.10
CA LEU A 36 6.12 4.07 -16.64
C LEU A 36 6.22 3.04 -17.76
N ASP A 37 7.30 2.26 -17.76
CA ASP A 37 7.37 1.03 -18.57
C ASP A 37 6.12 0.16 -18.25
N PRO A 38 5.35 -0.28 -19.25
CA PRO A 38 4.13 -1.05 -19.03
C PRO A 38 4.34 -2.30 -18.17
N ARG A 39 5.51 -2.94 -18.25
CA ARG A 39 5.86 -4.09 -17.41
C ARG A 39 6.03 -3.71 -15.96
N VAL A 40 6.57 -2.52 -15.69
CA VAL A 40 6.66 -1.96 -14.33
C VAL A 40 5.26 -1.67 -13.83
N ALA A 41 4.43 -0.97 -14.60
CA ALA A 41 3.06 -0.67 -14.20
C ALA A 41 2.26 -1.95 -13.87
N HIS A 42 2.37 -2.98 -14.71
CA HIS A 42 1.72 -4.28 -14.49
C HIS A 42 2.24 -4.98 -13.23
N ALA A 43 3.56 -5.06 -13.05
CA ALA A 43 4.15 -5.68 -11.86
C ALA A 43 3.78 -4.95 -10.56
N LEU A 44 3.67 -3.61 -10.60
CA LEU A 44 3.19 -2.82 -9.47
C LEU A 44 1.74 -3.15 -9.14
N HIS A 45 0.87 -3.24 -10.15
CA HIS A 45 -0.54 -3.61 -9.97
C HIS A 45 -0.66 -4.97 -9.28
N LEU A 46 0.07 -5.99 -9.78
CA LEU A 46 0.07 -7.34 -9.20
C LEU A 46 0.65 -7.39 -7.78
N CYS A 47 1.64 -6.54 -7.46
CA CYS A 47 2.22 -6.52 -6.11
C CYS A 47 1.33 -5.80 -5.09
N VAL A 48 0.48 -4.88 -5.54
CA VAL A 48 -0.40 -4.08 -4.67
C VAL A 48 -1.78 -4.72 -4.52
N GLN A 49 -2.22 -5.57 -5.45
CA GLN A 49 -3.41 -6.42 -5.32
C GLN A 49 -3.00 -7.80 -4.79
N PRO A 50 -3.12 -8.05 -3.48
CA PRO A 50 -2.49 -9.21 -2.88
C PRO A 50 -3.26 -10.49 -3.21
N ASP A 51 -2.67 -11.32 -4.06
CA ASP A 51 -2.62 -12.75 -3.79
C ASP A 51 -1.35 -13.01 -2.93
N PRO A 52 -1.50 -13.28 -1.62
CA PRO A 52 -0.36 -13.49 -0.74
C PRO A 52 0.53 -14.66 -1.18
N ASP A 53 -0.02 -15.63 -1.91
CA ASP A 53 0.65 -16.88 -2.28
C ASP A 53 1.37 -16.80 -3.64
N THR A 54 1.05 -15.81 -4.48
CA THR A 54 1.72 -15.63 -5.77
C THR A 54 3.20 -15.26 -5.57
N PRO A 55 4.19 -16.09 -5.94
CA PRO A 55 5.60 -15.76 -5.73
C PRO A 55 6.06 -14.66 -6.69
N LEU A 56 7.06 -13.86 -6.29
CA LEU A 56 7.56 -12.77 -7.14
C LEU A 56 8.13 -13.26 -8.47
N THR A 57 8.60 -14.51 -8.52
CA THR A 57 9.04 -15.16 -9.76
C THR A 57 7.89 -15.30 -10.77
N SER A 58 6.68 -15.60 -10.33
CA SER A 58 5.51 -15.68 -11.23
C SER A 58 5.18 -14.32 -11.83
N VAL A 59 5.18 -13.26 -11.01
CA VAL A 59 5.00 -11.88 -11.48
C VAL A 59 6.09 -11.51 -12.50
N ALA A 60 7.34 -11.90 -12.25
CA ALA A 60 8.44 -11.65 -13.18
C ALA A 60 8.25 -12.38 -14.51
N THR A 61 7.90 -13.66 -14.47
CA THR A 61 7.60 -14.47 -15.67
C THR A 61 6.46 -13.86 -16.47
N GLU A 62 5.39 -13.41 -15.80
CA GLU A 62 4.22 -12.82 -16.45
C GLU A 62 4.57 -11.55 -17.24
N VAL A 63 5.51 -10.74 -16.75
CA VAL A 63 6.00 -9.54 -17.46
C VAL A 63 7.21 -9.82 -18.36
N GLY A 64 7.56 -11.09 -18.57
CA GLY A 64 8.66 -11.50 -19.44
C GLY A 64 10.05 -11.13 -18.94
N LEU A 65 10.25 -11.09 -17.61
CA LEU A 65 11.52 -10.74 -16.97
C LEU A 65 11.97 -11.81 -15.98
N SER A 66 13.28 -11.87 -15.72
CA SER A 66 13.79 -12.57 -14.55
C SER A 66 13.51 -11.76 -13.27
N ALA A 67 13.37 -12.44 -12.13
CA ALA A 67 13.10 -11.75 -10.86
C ALA A 67 14.17 -10.70 -10.46
N PRO A 68 15.48 -10.92 -10.67
CA PRO A 68 16.49 -9.87 -10.45
C PRO A 68 16.31 -8.66 -11.39
N ARG A 69 16.00 -8.91 -12.67
CA ARG A 69 15.79 -7.85 -13.65
C ARG A 69 14.55 -7.03 -13.33
N LEU A 70 13.46 -7.67 -12.91
CA LEU A 70 12.25 -6.99 -12.45
C LEU A 70 12.53 -6.10 -11.24
N ARG A 71 13.25 -6.61 -10.22
CA ARG A 71 13.62 -5.80 -9.03
C ARG A 71 14.45 -4.58 -9.41
N ALA A 72 15.44 -4.76 -10.28
CA ALA A 72 16.28 -3.66 -10.75
C ALA A 72 15.46 -2.61 -11.51
N LEU A 73 14.61 -3.05 -12.44
CA LEU A 73 13.79 -2.16 -13.27
C LEU A 73 12.80 -1.35 -12.42
N VAL A 74 12.12 -2.01 -11.48
CA VAL A 74 11.18 -1.34 -10.57
C VAL A 74 11.93 -0.38 -9.63
N GLY A 75 13.06 -0.81 -9.08
CA GLY A 75 13.89 0.05 -8.21
C GLY A 75 14.36 1.31 -8.92
N GLN A 76 14.75 1.21 -10.20
CA GLN A 76 15.15 2.36 -11.02
C GLN A 76 13.97 3.27 -11.40
N SER A 77 12.78 2.68 -11.63
CA SER A 77 11.62 3.42 -12.14
C SER A 77 10.84 4.15 -11.04
N VAL A 78 10.64 3.53 -9.88
CA VAL A 78 9.80 4.09 -8.80
C VAL A 78 10.51 4.24 -7.45
N GLY A 79 11.75 3.77 -7.32
CA GLY A 79 12.54 3.92 -6.08
C GLY A 79 12.04 3.08 -4.89
N ILE A 80 10.94 2.35 -5.02
CA ILE A 80 10.33 1.56 -3.96
C ILE A 80 10.57 0.06 -4.22
N PRO A 81 11.15 -0.69 -3.26
CA PRO A 81 11.33 -2.13 -3.42
C PRO A 81 9.99 -2.88 -3.54
N LEU A 82 9.92 -3.87 -4.44
CA LEU A 82 8.73 -4.71 -4.63
C LEU A 82 8.26 -5.39 -3.34
N ALA A 83 9.18 -5.80 -2.48
CA ALA A 83 8.84 -6.38 -1.18
C ALA A 83 8.03 -5.41 -0.30
N ARG A 84 8.35 -4.11 -0.34
CA ARG A 84 7.61 -3.08 0.40
C ARG A 84 6.20 -2.90 -0.15
N LEU A 85 6.04 -2.93 -1.47
CA LEU A 85 4.72 -2.84 -2.12
C LEU A 85 3.83 -4.05 -1.78
N ARG A 86 4.41 -5.25 -1.72
CA ARG A 86 3.70 -6.45 -1.28
C ARG A 86 3.31 -6.40 0.19
N GLN A 87 4.18 -5.90 1.06
CA GLN A 87 3.86 -5.68 2.47
C GLN A 87 2.72 -4.66 2.63
N TRP A 88 2.71 -3.60 1.82
CA TRP A 88 1.62 -2.64 1.76
C TRP A 88 0.29 -3.27 1.34
N GLY A 89 0.28 -4.05 0.24
CA GLY A 89 -0.91 -4.76 -0.22
C GLY A 89 -1.48 -5.67 0.88
N ARG A 90 -0.62 -6.49 1.51
CA ARG A 90 -1.01 -7.37 2.61
C ARG A 90 -1.53 -6.60 3.82
N LEU A 91 -0.88 -5.50 4.20
CA LEU A 91 -1.34 -4.65 5.29
C LEU A 91 -2.75 -4.08 4.99
N ARG A 92 -2.99 -3.63 3.76
CA ARG A 92 -4.31 -3.13 3.34
C ARG A 92 -5.39 -4.20 3.47
N THR A 93 -5.14 -5.43 3.01
CA THR A 93 -6.06 -6.56 3.21
C THR A 93 -6.33 -6.82 4.68
N ALA A 94 -5.28 -6.88 5.51
CA ALA A 94 -5.46 -7.12 6.95
C ALA A 94 -6.33 -6.03 7.59
N ILE A 95 -6.12 -4.76 7.25
CA ILE A 95 -6.89 -3.63 7.78
C ILE A 95 -8.37 -3.76 7.41
N THR A 96 -8.69 -4.12 6.18
CA THR A 96 -10.07 -4.36 5.72
C THR A 96 -10.79 -5.48 6.49
N ASP A 97 -10.04 -6.43 7.06
CA ASP A 97 -10.58 -7.55 7.83
C ASP A 97 -10.70 -7.27 9.34
N LEU A 98 -9.97 -6.29 9.88
CA LEU A 98 -9.97 -5.95 11.32
C LEU A 98 -11.36 -5.66 11.93
N PRO A 99 -12.32 -5.04 11.20
CA PRO A 99 -13.66 -4.84 11.76
C PRO A 99 -14.43 -6.14 11.98
N ARG A 100 -14.11 -7.20 11.22
CA ARG A 100 -14.85 -8.47 11.18
C ARG A 100 -14.10 -9.64 11.82
N ALA A 101 -12.83 -9.47 12.16
CA ALA A 101 -11.96 -10.54 12.63
C ALA A 101 -11.02 -10.08 13.76
N THR A 102 -10.47 -11.05 14.50
CA THR A 102 -9.38 -10.75 15.43
C THR A 102 -8.12 -10.36 14.67
N ALA A 103 -7.20 -9.62 15.30
CA ALA A 103 -5.93 -9.25 14.67
C ALA A 103 -5.11 -10.47 14.19
N ALA A 104 -5.21 -11.60 14.89
CA ALA A 104 -4.58 -12.86 14.50
C ALA A 104 -5.20 -13.46 13.23
N MET A 105 -6.54 -13.46 13.14
CA MET A 105 -7.24 -13.95 11.95
C MET A 105 -7.00 -13.04 10.74
N ALA A 106 -7.06 -11.72 10.92
CA ALA A 106 -6.75 -10.75 9.86
C ALA A 106 -5.29 -10.86 9.39
N ALA A 107 -4.35 -11.10 10.31
CA ALA A 107 -2.96 -11.39 9.96
C ALA A 107 -2.85 -12.64 9.09
N ALA A 108 -3.47 -13.75 9.51
CA ALA A 108 -3.45 -15.01 8.78
C ALA A 108 -4.09 -14.88 7.38
N GLY A 109 -5.27 -14.27 7.27
CA GLY A 109 -5.97 -14.06 6.00
C GLY A 109 -5.19 -13.17 5.01
N ALA A 110 -4.40 -12.24 5.51
CA ALA A 110 -3.50 -11.41 4.70
C ALA A 110 -2.09 -11.99 4.50
N GLY A 111 -1.88 -13.27 4.86
CA GLY A 111 -0.63 -14.00 4.68
C GLY A 111 0.50 -13.64 5.65
N PHE A 112 0.23 -12.90 6.73
CA PHE A 112 1.21 -12.68 7.82
C PHE A 112 1.40 -13.93 8.66
N ALA A 113 2.65 -14.14 9.08
CA ALA A 113 3.03 -15.27 9.92
C ALA A 113 2.26 -15.26 11.26
N ASP A 114 2.05 -14.08 11.84
CA ASP A 114 1.30 -13.88 13.07
C ASP A 114 0.87 -12.39 13.22
N GLN A 115 0.08 -12.10 14.26
CA GLN A 115 -0.36 -10.74 14.59
C GLN A 115 0.78 -9.78 14.99
N ALA A 116 1.90 -10.29 15.50
CA ALA A 116 3.04 -9.48 15.90
C ALA A 116 3.82 -8.99 14.67
N HIS A 117 3.93 -9.83 13.65
CA HIS A 117 4.47 -9.49 12.33
C HIS A 117 3.61 -8.42 11.68
N LEU A 118 2.28 -8.60 11.61
CA LEU A 118 1.36 -7.57 11.14
C LEU A 118 1.56 -6.25 11.89
N SER A 119 1.67 -6.29 13.22
CA SER A 119 1.86 -5.10 14.05
C SER A 119 3.20 -4.39 13.83
N ARG A 120 4.28 -5.13 13.56
CA ARG A 120 5.58 -4.53 13.19
C ARG A 120 5.49 -3.89 11.82
N THR A 121 4.89 -4.57 10.84
CA THR A 121 4.73 -4.03 9.48
C THR A 121 3.87 -2.77 9.47
N ALA A 122 2.77 -2.73 10.22
CA ALA A 122 1.93 -1.54 10.33
C ALA A 122 2.71 -0.35 10.91
N ARG A 123 3.48 -0.54 11.99
CA ARG A 123 4.32 0.53 12.54
C ARG A 123 5.36 1.02 11.53
N THR A 124 6.00 0.10 10.82
CA THR A 124 7.02 0.46 9.82
C THR A 124 6.45 1.21 8.62
N LEU A 125 5.26 0.85 8.14
CA LEU A 125 4.70 1.43 6.91
C LEU A 125 3.84 2.68 7.15
N ILE A 126 3.08 2.72 8.25
CA ILE A 126 2.10 3.78 8.53
C ILE A 126 2.20 4.38 9.92
N GLY A 127 3.20 3.99 10.72
CA GLY A 127 3.42 4.56 12.06
C GLY A 127 2.35 4.19 13.09
N ARG A 128 1.41 3.29 12.77
CA ARG A 128 0.27 2.91 13.62
C ARG A 128 0.22 1.40 13.84
N THR A 129 -0.49 0.98 14.88
CA THR A 129 -0.76 -0.45 15.11
C THR A 129 -2.09 -0.85 14.45
N PRO A 130 -2.28 -2.13 14.10
CA PRO A 130 -3.56 -2.60 13.57
C PRO A 130 -4.70 -2.33 14.57
N ALA A 131 -4.45 -2.52 15.87
CA ALA A 131 -5.46 -2.28 16.90
C ALA A 131 -5.98 -0.84 16.91
N SER A 132 -5.13 0.16 16.63
CA SER A 132 -5.57 1.56 16.59
C SER A 132 -6.36 1.93 15.33
N LEU A 133 -6.44 1.02 14.35
CA LEU A 133 -7.18 1.21 13.10
C LEU A 133 -8.54 0.50 13.11
N ARG A 134 -8.86 -0.23 14.17
CA ARG A 134 -10.07 -1.06 14.25
C ARG A 134 -11.38 -0.26 14.22
N HIS A 135 -11.32 1.01 14.59
CA HIS A 135 -12.48 1.90 14.74
C HIS A 135 -12.54 2.99 13.66
N MET A 136 -11.64 2.95 12.66
CA MET A 136 -11.77 3.72 11.43
C MET A 136 -12.63 2.92 10.45
#